data_AF-A0A954JTL8-F1
#
_entry.id   AF-A0A954JTL8-F1
#
_cell.length_a   1.000
_cell.length_b   1.000
_cell.length_c   1.000
_cell.angle_alpha   90.00
_cell.angle_beta   90.00
_cell.angle_gamma   90.00
#
_symmetry.space_group_name_H-M   'P 1'
#
loop_
_entity.id
_entity.type
_entity.pdbx_description
1 polymer ?
#
loop_
_entity_poly.entity_id
_entity_poly.type
_entity_poly.pdbx_seq_one_letter_code
_entity_poly.pdbx_strand_id
1 'polypeptide(L)'
;MASFSLDQTDIRAFYQAVAKQLEQVLSELQPAIVDIRRTLHKNPEISGEEKQTSQLICKTLEAIGLTPKLMKNGVGVIADMTLGTPADDAPLIGIRADIDALRITDLKEVEYCSHNPGVGHLCGHDAHT
;
A
#
# COMPACT_ATOMS: atom_id res chain seq x y z
N MET A 1 21.81 -31.42 -9.73
CA MET A 1 20.59 -30.85 -9.14
C MET A 1 20.62 -31.17 -7.66
N ALA A 2 20.98 -30.22 -6.80
CA ALA A 2 20.91 -30.42 -5.35
C ALA A 2 19.45 -30.27 -4.94
N SER A 3 18.81 -31.36 -4.50
CA SER A 3 17.49 -31.32 -3.90
C SER A 3 17.60 -30.62 -2.55
N PHE A 4 17.13 -29.38 -2.47
CA PHE A 4 17.02 -28.63 -1.22
C PHE A 4 15.84 -29.21 -0.43
N SER A 5 16.10 -30.25 0.38
CA SER A 5 15.14 -30.78 1.34
C SER A 5 15.25 -29.96 2.63
N LEU A 6 14.55 -28.83 2.69
CA LEU A 6 14.33 -28.13 3.96
C LEU A 6 13.44 -29.00 4.84
N ASP A 7 13.87 -29.28 6.07
CA ASP A 7 13.05 -29.97 7.08
C ASP A 7 11.77 -29.13 7.31
N GLN A 8 10.62 -29.80 7.31
CA GLN A 8 9.30 -29.20 7.59
C GLN A 8 9.27 -28.47 8.94
N THR A 9 10.07 -28.92 9.90
CA THR A 9 10.22 -28.29 11.22
C THR A 9 10.93 -26.94 11.13
N ASP A 10 11.97 -26.83 10.29
CA ASP A 10 12.72 -25.60 10.07
C ASP A 10 11.91 -24.56 9.31
N ILE A 11 11.11 -24.98 8.33
CA ILE A 11 10.20 -24.11 7.59
C ILE A 11 9.15 -23.51 8.54
N ARG A 12 8.55 -24.32 9.41
CA ARG A 12 7.55 -23.85 10.36
C ARG A 12 8.13 -22.84 11.35
N ALA A 13 9.30 -23.15 11.92
CA ALA A 13 9.97 -22.25 12.86
C ALA A 13 10.33 -20.90 12.19
N PHE A 14 10.80 -20.95 10.93
CA PHE A 14 11.07 -19.75 10.13
C PHE A 14 9.80 -18.90 9.94
N TYR A 15 8.70 -19.50 9.49
CA TYR A 15 7.44 -18.77 9.31
C TYR A 15 6.93 -18.16 10.61
N GLN A 16 7.05 -18.87 11.73
CA GLN A 16 6.65 -18.34 13.04
C GLN A 16 7.51 -17.13 13.46
N ALA A 17 8.83 -17.18 13.22
CA ALA A 17 9.72 -16.06 13.50
C ALA A 17 9.38 -14.83 12.64
N VAL A 18 9.15 -15.03 11.34
CA VAL A 18 8.74 -13.95 10.42
C VAL A 18 7.39 -13.38 10.80
N ALA A 19 6.39 -14.21 11.09
CA ALA A 19 5.06 -13.78 11.51
C ALA A 19 5.13 -12.90 12.77
N LYS A 20 5.91 -13.32 13.77
CA LYS A 20 6.11 -12.53 15.00
C LYS A 20 6.75 -11.17 14.73
N GLN A 21 7.74 -11.11 13.84
CA GLN A 21 8.37 -9.83 13.45
C GLN A 21 7.38 -8.93 12.71
N LEU A 22 6.58 -9.49 11.81
CA LEU A 22 5.55 -8.75 11.08
C LEU A 22 4.47 -8.22 12.02
N GLU A 23 3.99 -9.01 12.98
CA GLU A 23 3.01 -8.57 13.97
C GLU A 23 3.51 -7.35 14.77
N GLN A 24 4.79 -7.37 15.17
CA GLN A 24 5.40 -6.24 15.87
C GLN A 24 5.42 -4.98 14.98
N VAL A 25 5.95 -5.08 13.77
CA VAL A 25 6.02 -3.94 12.83
C VAL A 25 4.63 -3.41 12.48
N LEU A 26 3.66 -4.30 12.25
CA LEU A 26 2.28 -3.93 11.94
C LEU A 26 1.62 -3.21 13.12
N SER A 27 1.84 -3.67 14.35
CA SER A 27 1.31 -3.00 15.54
C SER A 27 1.87 -1.59 15.70
N GLU A 28 3.14 -1.38 15.37
CA GLU A 28 3.79 -0.07 15.44
C GLU A 28 3.29 0.87 14.32
N LEU A 29 3.07 0.34 13.11
CA LEU A 29 2.61 1.12 11.95
C LEU A 29 1.09 1.31 11.88
N GLN A 30 0.31 0.51 12.60
CA GLN A 30 -1.15 0.51 12.52
C GLN A 30 -1.78 1.90 12.65
N PRO A 31 -1.38 2.78 13.59
CA PRO A 31 -1.95 4.13 13.69
C PRO A 31 -1.73 4.94 12.41
N ALA A 32 -0.52 4.91 11.84
CA ALA A 32 -0.20 5.63 10.61
C ALA A 32 -0.96 5.08 9.39
N ILE A 33 -1.11 3.75 9.29
CA ILE A 33 -1.89 3.11 8.23
C ILE A 33 -3.37 3.52 8.32
N VAL A 34 -3.95 3.52 9.52
CA VAL A 34 -5.33 3.96 9.74
C VAL A 34 -5.52 5.43 9.37
N ASP A 35 -4.53 6.28 9.70
CA ASP A 35 -4.57 7.70 9.38
C ASP A 35 -4.47 7.96 7.87
N ILE A 36 -3.62 7.23 7.13
CA ILE A 36 -3.54 7.30 5.67
C ILE A 36 -4.88 6.88 5.06
N ARG A 37 -5.41 5.70 5.45
CA ARG A 37 -6.70 5.19 4.98
C ARG A 37 -7.84 6.18 5.20
N ARG A 38 -7.91 6.77 6.39
CA ARG A 38 -8.94 7.79 6.72
C ARG A 38 -8.73 9.09 5.95
N THR A 39 -7.50 9.50 5.71
CA THR A 39 -7.18 10.68 4.89
C THR A 39 -7.65 10.49 3.45
N LEU A 40 -7.39 9.32 2.87
CA LEU A 40 -7.85 8.96 1.53
C LEU A 40 -9.38 8.87 1.47
N HIS A 41 -10.02 8.21 2.44
CA HIS A 41 -11.48 8.10 2.48
C HIS A 41 -12.20 9.45 2.54
N LYS A 42 -11.63 10.41 3.27
CA LYS A 42 -12.13 11.79 3.37
C LYS A 42 -12.00 12.57 2.06
N ASN A 43 -11.00 12.27 1.25
CA ASN A 43 -10.67 13.02 0.04
C ASN A 43 -10.63 12.10 -1.20
N PRO A 44 -11.74 11.43 -1.53
CA PRO A 44 -11.75 10.46 -2.62
C PRO A 44 -11.66 11.18 -3.97
N GLU A 45 -10.83 10.65 -4.87
CA GLU A 45 -10.66 11.14 -6.24
C GLU A 45 -11.09 10.06 -7.24
N ILE A 46 -11.83 10.45 -8.28
CA ILE A 46 -12.34 9.50 -9.28
C ILE A 46 -11.23 9.03 -10.23
N SER A 47 -11.50 7.91 -10.91
CA SER A 47 -10.58 7.35 -11.90
C SER A 47 -10.14 8.38 -12.96
N GLY A 48 -8.82 8.55 -13.11
CA GLY A 48 -8.17 9.50 -14.01
C GLY A 48 -7.92 10.90 -13.43
N GLU A 49 -8.33 11.17 -12.19
CA GLU A 49 -8.21 12.48 -11.53
C GLU A 49 -7.49 12.40 -10.16
N GLU A 50 -6.87 11.26 -9.81
CA GLU A 50 -6.29 10.90 -8.50
C GLU A 50 -4.94 11.59 -8.19
N LYS A 51 -4.85 12.89 -8.45
CA LYS A 51 -3.61 13.66 -8.34
C LYS A 51 -3.19 13.87 -6.89
N GLN A 52 -4.13 14.18 -5.99
CA GLN A 52 -3.82 14.38 -4.57
C GLN A 52 -3.48 13.06 -3.89
N THR A 53 -4.22 12.00 -4.21
CA THR A 53 -3.93 10.64 -3.76
C THR A 53 -2.53 10.21 -4.22
N SER A 54 -2.20 10.40 -5.50
CA SER A 54 -0.87 10.06 -6.02
C SER A 54 0.25 10.87 -5.34
N GLN A 55 0.03 12.15 -5.04
CA GLN A 55 0.98 12.99 -4.31
C GLN A 55 1.17 12.53 -2.86
N LEU A 56 0.10 12.13 -2.17
CA LEU A 56 0.17 11.58 -0.82
C LEU A 56 1.00 10.28 -0.80
N ILE A 57 0.78 9.39 -1.77
CA ILE A 57 1.55 8.14 -1.92
C ILE A 57 3.02 8.46 -2.14
N CYS A 58 3.36 9.38 -3.05
CA CYS A 58 4.76 9.77 -3.27
C CYS A 58 5.42 10.27 -1.98
N LYS A 59 4.78 11.21 -1.26
CA LYS A 59 5.32 11.75 -0.01
C LYS A 59 5.52 10.67 1.06
N THR A 60 4.58 9.73 1.15
CA THR A 60 4.65 8.61 2.10
C THR A 60 5.82 7.68 1.78
N LEU A 61 6.00 7.34 0.51
CA LEU A 61 7.11 6.49 0.05
C LEU A 61 8.48 7.20 0.18
N GLU A 62 8.54 8.49 -0.12
CA GLU A 62 9.74 9.32 0.10
C GLU A 62 10.14 9.38 1.58
N ALA A 63 9.17 9.50 2.48
CA ALA A 63 9.41 9.56 3.92
C ALA A 63 10.05 8.27 4.48
N ILE A 64 9.86 7.13 3.80
CA ILE A 64 10.50 5.85 4.16
C ILE A 64 11.75 5.55 3.32
N GLY A 65 12.27 6.54 2.58
CA GLY A 65 13.53 6.45 1.85
C GLY A 65 13.44 5.83 0.45
N LEU A 66 12.24 5.65 -0.09
CA LEU A 66 12.07 5.21 -1.48
C LEU A 66 12.09 6.40 -2.45
N THR A 67 12.27 6.11 -3.74
CA THR A 67 12.25 7.12 -4.81
C THR A 67 11.06 6.85 -5.74
N PRO A 68 9.83 7.22 -5.34
CA PRO A 68 8.65 6.99 -6.15
C PRO A 68 8.67 7.83 -7.43
N LYS A 69 8.11 7.27 -8.49
CA LYS A 69 7.93 7.92 -9.79
C LYS A 69 6.45 8.09 -10.04
N LEU A 70 6.04 9.33 -10.23
CA LEU A 70 4.69 9.66 -10.66
C LEU A 70 4.49 9.23 -12.12
N MET A 71 3.38 8.58 -12.40
CA MET A 71 3.02 8.12 -13.73
C MET A 71 2.57 9.31 -14.62
N LYS A 72 2.44 9.04 -15.93
CA LYS A 72 2.00 10.05 -16.91
C LYS A 72 0.67 10.69 -16.48
N ASN A 73 0.53 11.98 -16.74
CA ASN A 73 -0.63 12.81 -16.35
C ASN A 73 -0.78 13.07 -14.84
N GLY A 74 0.17 12.60 -14.02
CA GLY A 74 0.19 12.86 -12.58
C GLY A 74 -0.70 11.92 -11.76
N VAL A 75 -1.08 10.77 -12.33
CA VAL A 75 -2.01 9.80 -11.74
C VAL A 75 -1.35 8.43 -11.70
N GLY A 76 -1.21 7.86 -10.51
CA GLY A 76 -0.54 6.59 -10.25
C GLY A 76 0.93 6.76 -9.90
N VAL A 77 1.47 5.78 -9.16
CA VAL A 77 2.84 5.81 -8.64
C VAL A 77 3.48 4.44 -8.84
N ILE A 78 4.77 4.44 -9.22
CA ILE A 78 5.63 3.25 -9.22
C ILE A 78 6.84 3.53 -8.34
N ALA A 79 7.20 2.59 -7.47
CA ALA A 79 8.42 2.66 -6.68
C ALA A 79 9.11 1.29 -6.71
N ASP A 80 10.43 1.31 -6.89
CA ASP A 80 11.27 0.13 -6.80
C ASP A 80 11.92 0.09 -5.41
N MET A 81 12.01 -1.10 -4.82
CA MET A 81 12.74 -1.35 -3.58
C MET A 81 13.76 -2.46 -3.80
N THR A 82 15.05 -2.12 -3.72
CA THR A 82 16.15 -3.08 -3.82
C THR A 82 16.61 -3.47 -2.41
N LEU A 83 16.52 -4.75 -2.08
CA LEU A 83 17.00 -5.28 -0.80
C LEU A 83 18.46 -5.74 -0.96
N GLY A 84 19.39 -5.09 -0.25
CA GLY A 84 20.81 -5.43 -0.29
C GLY A 84 21.42 -5.26 -1.68
N THR A 85 22.26 -6.22 -2.08
CA THR A 85 22.89 -6.28 -3.41
C THR A 85 22.45 -7.58 -4.09
N PRO A 86 21.31 -7.58 -4.81
CA PRO A 86 20.81 -8.78 -5.45
C PRO A 86 21.77 -9.25 -6.57
N ALA A 87 21.79 -10.55 -6.82
CA ALA A 87 22.44 -11.12 -7.99
C ALA A 87 21.69 -10.73 -9.28
N ASP A 88 22.37 -10.81 -10.43
CA ASP A 88 21.80 -10.43 -11.73
C ASP A 88 20.53 -11.24 -12.11
N ASP A 89 20.38 -12.45 -11.58
CA ASP A 89 19.25 -13.36 -11.81
C ASP A 89 18.27 -13.44 -10.63
N ALA A 90 18.37 -12.51 -9.66
CA ALA A 90 17.48 -12.49 -8.51
C ALA A 90 16.00 -12.35 -8.93
N PRO A 91 15.07 -13.05 -8.25
CA PRO A 91 13.65 -12.95 -8.56
C PRO A 91 13.10 -11.55 -8.24
N LEU A 92 12.17 -11.09 -9.06
CA LEU A 92 11.44 -9.83 -8.88
C LEU A 92 10.00 -10.11 -8.43
N ILE A 93 9.51 -9.32 -7.48
CA ILE A 93 8.12 -9.39 -6.98
C ILE A 93 7.45 -8.04 -7.23
N GLY A 94 6.29 -8.07 -7.88
CA GLY A 94 5.43 -6.90 -8.06
C GLY A 94 4.27 -6.91 -7.07
N ILE A 95 4.03 -5.77 -6.42
CA ILE A 95 2.85 -5.54 -5.56
C ILE A 95 2.05 -4.40 -6.17
N ARG A 96 0.72 -4.54 -6.22
CA ARG A 96 -0.18 -3.55 -6.83
C ARG A 96 -1.35 -3.25 -5.90
N ALA A 97 -1.64 -1.97 -5.73
CA ALA A 97 -2.85 -1.43 -5.11
C ALA A 97 -3.52 -0.46 -6.09
N ASP A 98 -4.85 -0.50 -6.21
CA ASP A 98 -5.64 0.56 -6.84
C ASP A 98 -5.89 1.70 -5.86
N ILE A 99 -6.20 2.88 -6.41
CA ILE A 99 -6.23 4.14 -5.67
C ILE A 99 -7.47 5.00 -5.96
N ASP A 100 -8.33 4.58 -6.91
CA ASP A 100 -9.45 5.39 -7.40
C ASP A 100 -10.72 5.22 -6.56
N ALA A 101 -11.57 6.24 -6.58
CA ALA A 101 -12.88 6.26 -5.96
C ALA A 101 -14.00 6.18 -7.00
N LEU A 102 -15.24 6.03 -6.50
CA LEU A 102 -16.44 5.92 -7.34
C LEU A 102 -17.30 7.18 -7.25
N ARG A 103 -18.05 7.47 -8.33
CA ARG A 103 -19.10 8.51 -8.38
C ARG A 103 -20.38 8.04 -7.67
N ILE A 104 -20.27 7.78 -6.38
CA ILE A 104 -21.37 7.34 -5.52
C ILE A 104 -21.24 8.11 -4.20
N THR A 105 -22.36 8.60 -3.68
CA THR A 105 -22.42 9.30 -2.39
C THR A 105 -22.01 8.37 -1.25
N ASP A 106 -21.05 8.81 -0.44
CA ASP A 106 -20.76 8.15 0.84
C ASP A 106 -21.89 8.44 1.84
N LEU A 107 -22.52 7.38 2.35
CA LEU A 107 -23.62 7.44 3.31
C LEU A 107 -23.17 7.18 4.75
N LYS A 108 -21.86 7.11 5.00
CA LYS A 108 -21.34 6.83 6.35
C LYS A 108 -21.53 8.02 7.27
N GLU A 109 -21.94 7.73 8.50
CA GLU A 109 -22.01 8.68 9.61
C GLU A 109 -20.80 8.51 10.53
N VAL A 110 -19.61 8.82 10.02
CA VAL A 110 -18.34 8.68 10.75
C VAL A 110 -17.45 9.89 10.49
N GLU A 111 -16.53 10.18 11.40
CA GLU A 111 -15.62 11.34 11.30
C GLU A 111 -14.72 11.35 10.06
N TYR A 112 -14.64 10.23 9.34
CA TYR A 112 -13.84 10.05 8.14
C TYR A 112 -14.65 9.83 6.86
N CYS A 113 -15.96 10.12 6.87
CA CYS A 113 -16.75 10.10 5.65
C CYS A 113 -16.18 11.06 4.58
N SER A 114 -16.52 10.80 3.33
CA SER A 114 -16.10 11.63 2.20
C SER A 114 -16.52 13.09 2.38
N HIS A 115 -15.59 14.02 2.15
CA HIS A 115 -15.88 15.45 2.04
C HIS A 115 -16.25 15.87 0.61
N ASN A 116 -16.16 14.96 -0.37
CA ASN A 116 -16.46 15.22 -1.78
C ASN A 116 -17.88 14.70 -2.11
N PRO A 117 -18.88 15.60 -2.27
CA PRO A 117 -20.26 15.16 -2.48
C PRO A 117 -20.41 14.29 -3.73
N GLY A 118 -21.09 13.16 -3.59
CA GLY A 118 -21.31 12.22 -4.68
C GLY A 118 -20.07 11.39 -5.08
N VAL A 119 -18.99 11.44 -4.30
CA VAL A 119 -17.78 10.63 -4.52
C VAL A 119 -17.39 9.91 -3.24
N GLY A 120 -16.97 8.65 -3.34
CA GLY A 120 -16.58 7.85 -2.19
C GLY A 120 -15.71 6.63 -2.52
N HIS A 121 -14.81 6.27 -1.62
CA HIS A 121 -14.11 4.97 -1.68
C HIS A 121 -15.02 3.87 -1.15
N LEU A 122 -15.76 3.24 -2.06
CA LEU A 122 -16.75 2.21 -1.73
C LEU A 122 -16.35 0.80 -2.19
N CYS A 123 -15.20 0.67 -2.85
CA CYS A 123 -14.54 -0.61 -3.16
C CYS A 123 -13.31 -0.90 -2.27
N GLY A 124 -12.98 -0.02 -1.33
CA GLY A 124 -11.86 -0.20 -0.40
C GLY A 124 -10.48 0.14 -0.97
N HIS A 125 -10.38 0.88 -2.08
CA HIS A 125 -9.09 1.27 -2.66
C HIS A 125 -8.27 2.18 -1.71
N ASP A 126 -8.93 2.92 -0.84
CA ASP A 126 -8.32 3.64 0.28
C ASP A 126 -7.71 2.73 1.36
N ALA A 127 -8.11 1.46 1.42
CA ALA A 127 -7.53 0.45 2.30
C ALA A 127 -6.47 -0.41 1.62
N HIS A 128 -6.51 -0.51 0.29
CA HIS A 128 -5.44 -1.15 -0.49
C HIS A 128 -4.18 -0.27 -0.56
N THR A 129 -4.37 1.05 -0.57
CA THR A 129 -3.33 2.08 -0.69
C THR A 129 -2.56 2.28 0.62
#